data_AF-A0A438XJE3-F1
#
_entry.id   AF-A0A438XJE3-F1
#
_cell.length_a   1.000
_cell.length_b   1.000
_cell.length_c   1.000
_cell.angle_alpha   90.00
_cell.angle_beta   90.00
_cell.angle_gamma   90.00
#
_symmetry.space_group_name_H-M   'P 1'
#
loop_
_entity.id
_entity.type
_entity.pdbx_description
1 polymer ?
#
loop_
_entity_poly.entity_id
_entity_poly.type
_entity_poly.pdbx_seq_one_letter_code
_entity_poly.pdbx_strand_id
1 'polypeptide(L)' 'PAKVYANEGIAQVVFLQGDEMCEQSYKDRGGKYQGQVGITLPKILK' A
#
# COMPACT_ATOMS: atom_id res chain seq x y z
N PRO A 1 -10.13 -25.72 0.87
CA PRO A 1 -9.22 -24.65 1.35
C PRO A 1 -8.27 -24.25 0.22
N ALA A 2 -7.91 -22.97 0.11
CA ALA A 2 -6.92 -22.51 -0.86
C ALA A 2 -5.51 -22.76 -0.31
N LYS A 3 -4.63 -23.32 -1.14
CA LYS A 3 -3.19 -23.40 -0.85
C LYS A 3 -2.53 -22.23 -1.57
N VAL A 4 -1.71 -21.48 -0.86
CA VAL A 4 -0.95 -20.35 -1.39
C VAL A 4 0.54 -20.65 -1.19
N TYR A 5 1.32 -20.56 -2.26
CA TYR A 5 2.74 -20.89 -2.29
C TYR A 5 3.59 -19.63 -2.50
N ALA A 6 4.81 -19.64 -1.95
CA ALA A 6 5.75 -18.55 -2.14
C ALA A 6 6.06 -18.37 -3.63
N ASN A 7 6.05 -17.10 -4.09
CA ASN A 7 6.41 -16.68 -5.45
C ASN A 7 5.46 -17.13 -6.59
N GLU A 8 4.24 -17.61 -6.30
CA GLU A 8 3.29 -18.01 -7.36
C GLU A 8 2.57 -16.83 -8.05
N GLY A 9 2.83 -15.60 -7.60
CA GLY A 9 2.08 -14.40 -7.98
C GLY A 9 0.72 -14.34 -7.26
N ILE A 10 0.43 -13.22 -6.60
CA ILE A 10 -0.78 -13.09 -5.75
C ILE A 10 -1.73 -11.98 -6.19
N ALA A 11 -1.23 -11.01 -6.95
CA ALA A 11 -1.99 -9.84 -7.40
C ALA A 11 -1.22 -9.10 -8.51
N GLN A 12 -1.92 -8.18 -9.16
CA GLN A 12 -1.34 -7.20 -10.08
C GLN A 12 -1.69 -5.79 -9.58
N VAL A 13 -0.74 -4.86 -9.72
CA VAL A 13 -0.99 -3.43 -9.49
C VAL A 13 -1.34 -2.78 -10.82
N VAL A 14 -2.47 -2.09 -10.86
CA VAL A 14 -2.90 -1.26 -11.99
C VAL A 14 -2.77 0.19 -11.57
N PHE A 15 -2.03 0.98 -12.35
CA PHE A 15 -1.88 2.41 -12.12
C PHE A 15 -2.93 3.17 -12.92
N LEU A 16 -3.62 4.08 -12.26
CA LEU A 16 -4.59 4.98 -12.87
C LEU A 16 -4.04 6.40 -12.82
N GLN A 17 -4.22 7.13 -13.90
CA GLN A 17 -3.83 8.54 -13.97
C GLN A 17 -4.95 9.41 -13.36
N GLY A 18 -4.55 10.36 -12.50
CA GLY A 18 -5.45 11.42 -12.05
C GLY A 18 -5.48 12.58 -13.06
N ASP A 19 -6.56 13.34 -13.05
CA ASP A 19 -6.76 14.45 -13.98
C ASP A 19 -5.83 15.65 -13.68
N GLU A 20 -5.40 15.79 -12.42
CA GLU A 20 -4.55 16.89 -11.94
C GLU A 20 -3.47 16.40 -10.97
N MET A 21 -2.51 17.30 -10.66
CA MET A 21 -1.48 17.01 -9.67
C MET A 21 -2.10 16.88 -8.27
N CYS A 22 -1.66 15.88 -7.51
CA CYS A 22 -2.10 15.70 -6.13
C CYS A 22 -1.62 16.88 -5.25
N GLU A 23 -2.55 17.56 -4.59
CA GLU A 23 -2.26 18.70 -3.70
C GLU A 23 -1.43 18.31 -2.46
N GLN A 24 -1.71 17.14 -1.87
CA GLN A 24 -0.97 16.58 -0.73
C GLN A 24 -0.76 15.09 -0.91
N SER A 25 0.48 14.69 -1.14
CA SER A 25 0.83 13.29 -1.32
C SER A 25 0.74 12.50 0.00
N TYR A 26 0.74 11.17 -0.10
CA TYR A 26 0.82 10.29 1.07
C TYR A 26 2.08 10.56 1.92
N LYS A 27 3.17 10.99 1.28
CA LYS A 27 4.40 11.42 1.93
C LYS A 27 4.19 12.71 2.72
N ASP A 28 3.56 13.72 2.12
CA ASP A 28 3.33 15.03 2.75
C ASP A 28 2.43 14.90 3.99
N ARG A 29 1.46 13.98 3.93
CA ARG A 29 0.56 13.67 5.06
C ARG A 29 1.24 12.95 6.24
N GLY A 30 2.53 12.65 6.17
CA GLY A 30 3.19 11.78 7.15
C GLY A 30 2.54 10.40 7.20
N GLY A 31 2.24 9.85 6.02
CA GLY A 31 1.44 8.64 5.84
C GLY A 31 1.85 7.51 6.78
N LYS A 32 0.87 6.97 7.50
CA LYS A 32 1.00 5.95 8.54
C LYS A 32 1.94 4.78 8.21
N TYR A 33 1.99 4.39 6.93
CA TYR A 33 2.74 3.25 6.41
C TYR A 33 3.73 3.62 5.29
N GLN A 34 4.11 4.90 5.18
CA GLN A 34 5.11 5.34 4.21
C GLN A 34 6.44 4.58 4.44
N GLY A 35 6.99 3.96 3.40
CA GLY A 35 8.27 3.23 3.48
C GLY A 35 8.21 1.85 4.16
N GLN A 36 7.05 1.20 4.18
CA GLN A 36 6.90 -0.16 4.73
C GLN A 36 7.67 -1.21 3.92
N VAL A 37 8.47 -2.05 4.60
CA VAL A 37 9.33 -3.10 3.98
C VAL A 37 8.81 -4.52 4.19
N GLY A 38 7.85 -4.72 5.11
CA GLY A 38 7.31 -6.05 5.45
C GLY A 38 5.87 -6.00 5.96
N ILE A 39 5.41 -7.10 6.54
CA ILE A 39 4.06 -7.18 7.12
C ILE A 39 3.99 -6.30 8.37
N THR A 40 3.05 -5.36 8.40
CA THR A 40 2.87 -4.42 9.52
C THR A 40 1.47 -4.57 10.10
N LEU A 41 1.38 -4.69 11.42
CA LEU A 41 0.10 -4.72 12.13
C LEU A 41 -0.61 -3.35 12.08
N PRO A 42 -1.95 -3.30 12.22
CA PRO A 42 -2.68 -2.02 12.17
C PRO A 42 -2.26 -1.06 13.28
N LYS A 43 -1.87 0.19 12.94
CA LYS A 43 -1.63 1.24 13.97
C LYS A 43 -2.92 1.96 14.35
N ILE A 44 -3.73 1.41 15.24
CA ILE A 44 -4.97 2.07 15.68
C ILE A 44 -4.59 3.08 16.76
N LEU A 45 -5.01 4.35 16.64
CA LEU A 45 -4.88 5.32 17.73
C LEU A 45 -5.83 4.89 18.85
N LYS A 46 -5.34 4.82 20.09
CA LYS A 46 -6.22 4.68 21.25
C LYS A 46 -6.89 6.01 21.56
#